data_AF-A8WQ23-F1
#
_entry.id   AF-A8WQ23-F1
#
_cell.length_a   1.000
_cell.length_b   1.000
_cell.length_c   1.000
_cell.angle_alpha   90.00
_cell.angle_beta   90.00
_cell.angle_gamma   90.00
#
_symmetry.space_group_name_H-M   'P 1'
#
loop_
_entity.id
_entity.type
_entity.pdbx_description
1 polymer ?
#
loop_
_entity_poly.entity_id
_entity_poly.type
_entity_poly.pdbx_seq_one_letter_code
_entity_poly.pdbx_strand_id
1 'polypeptide(L)'
;MIIYGLSLTQLYNFLTANHWLTFMVVWPVSASSNVRAVLIFIIALDRTCAAYCPTIFSKYRKLIPTVHVIFFVSSFLVIETLIAFHICKIDLNIPTDCIEAQFINGACYHNYWITFSKILYTLIIALTFMLCLKIFFWDRYKKQHVNENLRRMG
;
A
#
# COMPACT_ATOMS: atom_id res chain seq x y z
N MET A 1 -10.22 0.31 -10.99
CA MET A 1 -10.76 -0.70 -11.93
C MET A 1 -11.90 -1.55 -11.36
N ILE A 2 -12.17 -1.60 -10.04
CA ILE A 2 -13.31 -2.36 -9.50
C ILE A 2 -14.65 -1.61 -9.73
N ILE A 3 -14.63 -0.27 -9.78
CA ILE A 3 -15.83 0.57 -9.95
C ILE A 3 -16.44 0.42 -11.37
N TYR A 4 -15.62 0.20 -12.40
CA TYR A 4 -16.11 0.04 -13.77
C TYR A 4 -16.73 -1.34 -14.06
N GLY A 5 -16.50 -2.34 -13.18
CA GLY A 5 -17.14 -3.65 -13.32
C GLY A 5 -18.54 -3.72 -12.72
N LEU A 6 -18.90 -2.77 -11.86
CA LEU A 6 -20.21 -2.70 -11.20
C LEU A 6 -21.26 -1.96 -12.04
N SER A 7 -20.86 -1.29 -13.12
CA SER A 7 -21.71 -0.42 -13.94
C SER A 7 -22.77 -1.14 -14.79
N LEU A 8 -22.81 -2.49 -14.76
CA LEU A 8 -23.70 -3.28 -15.62
C LEU A 8 -24.95 -3.87 -14.91
N THR A 9 -25.24 -3.56 -13.65
CA THR A 9 -26.34 -4.23 -12.93
C THR A 9 -27.26 -3.29 -12.14
N GLN A 10 -28.53 -3.70 -11.99
CA GLN A 10 -29.54 -3.11 -11.10
C GLN A 10 -29.02 -2.80 -9.68
N LEU A 11 -27.96 -3.50 -9.25
CA LEU A 11 -27.25 -3.27 -8.00
C LEU A 11 -26.62 -1.87 -7.91
N TYR A 12 -26.09 -1.33 -9.02
CA TYR A 12 -25.54 0.03 -9.03
C TYR A 12 -26.62 1.07 -8.72
N ASN A 13 -27.78 0.97 -9.39
CA ASN A 13 -28.92 1.86 -9.15
C ASN A 13 -29.51 1.68 -7.75
N PHE A 14 -29.51 0.46 -7.19
CA PHE A 14 -29.95 0.19 -5.83
C PHE A 14 -28.98 0.75 -4.77
N LEU A 15 -27.68 0.70 -5.05
CA LEU A 15 -26.64 1.26 -4.19
C LEU A 15 -26.68 2.79 -4.22
N THR A 16 -26.78 3.42 -5.39
CA THR A 16 -26.88 4.90 -5.48
C THR A 16 -28.15 5.44 -4.84
N ALA A 17 -29.26 4.68 -4.87
CA ALA A 17 -30.49 5.03 -4.15
C ALA A 17 -30.35 4.91 -2.61
N ASN A 18 -29.42 4.09 -2.13
CA ASN A 18 -29.18 3.85 -0.70
C ASN A 18 -27.76 4.27 -0.31
N HIS A 19 -27.57 5.57 -0.04
CA HIS A 19 -26.26 6.17 0.28
C HIS A 19 -25.49 5.44 1.40
N TRP A 20 -26.19 4.97 2.45
CA TRP A 20 -25.59 4.17 3.53
C TRP A 20 -24.98 2.84 3.04
N LEU A 21 -25.66 2.14 2.13
CA LEU A 21 -25.18 0.87 1.58
C LEU A 21 -24.00 1.09 0.64
N THR A 22 -24.03 2.16 -0.16
CA THR A 22 -22.88 2.53 -0.98
C THR A 22 -21.65 2.82 -0.13
N PHE A 23 -21.81 3.59 0.94
CA PHE A 23 -20.71 3.86 1.87
C PHE A 23 -20.17 2.56 2.49
N MET A 24 -21.04 1.69 3.00
CA MET A 24 -20.68 0.37 3.57
C MET A 24 -19.90 -0.53 2.60
N VAL A 25 -20.08 -0.41 1.28
CA VAL A 25 -19.39 -1.25 0.29
C VAL A 25 -18.14 -0.57 -0.27
N VAL A 26 -18.24 0.71 -0.62
CA VAL A 26 -17.15 1.47 -1.25
C VAL A 26 -16.05 1.75 -0.23
N TRP A 27 -16.42 2.09 1.01
CA TRP A 27 -15.46 2.44 2.06
C TRP A 27 -14.49 1.30 2.41
N PRO A 28 -14.94 0.06 2.71
CA PRO A 28 -14.02 -1.03 3.02
C PRO A 28 -13.17 -1.44 1.83
N VAL A 29 -13.70 -1.36 0.61
CA VAL A 29 -12.94 -1.64 -0.61
C VAL A 29 -11.79 -0.64 -0.75
N SER A 30 -12.07 0.65 -0.56
CA SER A 30 -11.03 1.67 -0.47
C SER A 30 -10.06 1.35 0.67
N ALA A 31 -10.49 1.24 1.92
CA ALA A 31 -9.60 0.96 3.06
C ALA A 31 -8.69 -0.27 2.85
N SER A 32 -9.22 -1.35 2.26
CA SER A 32 -8.45 -2.56 1.95
C SER A 32 -7.32 -2.32 0.94
N SER A 33 -7.53 -1.41 -0.02
CA SER A 33 -6.51 -1.02 -0.99
C SER A 33 -5.34 -0.28 -0.33
N ASN A 34 -5.60 0.48 0.75
CA ASN A 34 -4.59 1.25 1.47
C ASN A 34 -3.78 0.32 2.36
N VAL A 35 -4.47 -0.57 3.08
CA VAL A 35 -3.82 -1.63 3.85
C VAL A 35 -2.89 -2.46 2.96
N ARG A 36 -3.34 -2.82 1.75
CA ARG A 36 -2.50 -3.52 0.78
C ARG A 36 -1.25 -2.71 0.41
N ALA A 37 -1.39 -1.40 0.15
CA ALA A 37 -0.23 -0.54 -0.18
C ALA A 37 0.77 -0.44 0.98
N VAL A 38 0.28 -0.24 2.20
CA VAL A 38 1.09 -0.22 3.43
C VAL A 38 1.81 -1.55 3.65
N LEU A 39 1.12 -2.68 3.43
CA LEU A 39 1.72 -4.01 3.57
C LEU A 39 2.85 -4.22 2.56
N ILE A 40 2.65 -3.81 1.30
CA ILE A 40 3.69 -3.87 0.26
C ILE A 40 4.90 -3.02 0.66
N PHE A 41 4.67 -1.85 1.26
CA PHE A 41 5.75 -1.00 1.78
C PHE A 41 6.54 -1.67 2.91
N ILE A 42 5.86 -2.26 3.89
CA ILE A 42 6.52 -3.00 4.99
C ILE A 42 7.34 -4.16 4.43
N ILE A 43 6.81 -4.89 3.45
CA ILE A 43 7.53 -5.99 2.80
C ILE A 43 8.76 -5.45 2.05
N ALA A 44 8.63 -4.35 1.29
CA ALA A 44 9.75 -3.74 0.59
C ALA A 44 10.85 -3.28 1.55
N LEU A 45 10.46 -2.67 2.68
CA LEU A 45 11.39 -2.30 3.76
C LEU A 45 12.10 -3.51 4.35
N ASP A 46 11.36 -4.55 4.73
CA ASP A 46 11.91 -5.80 5.29
C ASP A 46 12.96 -6.41 4.35
N ARG A 47 12.64 -6.49 3.06
CA ARG A 47 13.55 -7.02 2.02
C ARG A 47 14.79 -6.15 1.86
N THR A 48 14.64 -4.82 1.85
CA THR A 48 15.77 -3.90 1.74
C THR A 48 16.66 -3.97 2.98
N CYS A 49 16.09 -3.99 4.19
CA CYS A 49 16.84 -4.17 5.43
C CYS A 49 17.61 -5.50 5.45
N ALA A 50 16.97 -6.59 5.03
CA ALA A 50 17.60 -7.91 4.92
C ALA A 50 18.76 -7.93 3.91
N ALA A 51 18.59 -7.26 2.76
CA ALA A 51 19.61 -7.19 1.73
C ALA A 51 20.81 -6.35 2.17
N TYR A 52 20.60 -5.19 2.81
CA TYR A 52 21.67 -4.29 3.22
C TYR A 52 22.38 -4.72 4.51
N CYS A 53 21.64 -5.23 5.50
CA CYS A 53 22.17 -5.59 6.82
C CYS A 53 21.81 -7.04 7.22
N PRO A 54 22.39 -8.06 6.54
CA PRO A 54 22.01 -9.45 6.75
C PRO A 54 22.32 -9.98 8.16
N THR A 55 23.38 -9.47 8.80
CA THR A 55 23.80 -9.88 10.16
C THR A 55 22.83 -9.40 11.24
N ILE A 56 22.34 -8.17 11.12
CA ILE A 56 21.31 -7.61 12.01
C ILE A 56 19.98 -8.33 11.77
N PHE A 57 19.65 -8.59 10.51
CA PHE A 57 18.40 -9.24 10.13
C PHE A 57 18.27 -10.66 10.69
N SER A 58 19.33 -11.48 10.65
CA SER A 58 19.31 -12.84 11.23
C SER A 58 18.99 -12.85 12.74
N LYS A 59 19.46 -11.83 13.47
CA LYS A 59 19.23 -11.69 14.91
C LYS A 59 17.83 -11.13 15.23
N TYR A 60 17.35 -10.15 14.47
CA TYR A 60 16.05 -9.50 14.68
C TYR A 60 14.85 -10.25 14.05
N ARG A 61 15.05 -11.12 13.07
CA ARG A 61 13.96 -11.87 12.41
C ARG A 61 13.21 -12.83 13.35
N LYS A 62 13.86 -13.32 14.41
CA LYS A 62 13.17 -14.06 15.49
C LYS A 62 12.27 -13.16 16.35
N LEU A 63 12.45 -11.84 16.29
CA LEU A 63 11.88 -10.85 17.20
C LEU A 63 10.78 -9.98 16.55
N ILE A 64 10.56 -10.03 15.24
CA ILE A 64 9.41 -9.39 14.59
C ILE A 64 8.34 -10.46 14.40
N PRO A 65 7.54 -10.79 15.43
CA PRO A 65 6.45 -11.71 15.25
C PRO A 65 5.42 -11.04 14.33
N THR A 66 4.79 -11.85 13.48
CA THR A 66 3.66 -11.48 12.62
C THR A 66 2.58 -10.67 13.38
N VAL A 67 2.49 -10.89 14.69
CA VAL A 67 1.65 -10.12 15.63
C VAL A 67 1.88 -8.60 15.55
N HIS A 68 3.12 -8.12 15.42
CA HIS A 68 3.39 -6.68 15.32
C HIS A 68 2.87 -6.09 14.01
N VAL A 69 2.97 -6.84 12.91
CA VAL A 69 2.43 -6.43 11.61
C VAL A 69 0.90 -6.38 11.67
N ILE A 70 0.27 -7.37 12.32
CA ILE A 70 -1.18 -7.40 12.50
C ILE A 70 -1.64 -6.21 13.36
N PHE A 71 -0.95 -5.93 14.47
CA PHE A 71 -1.26 -4.80 15.34
C PHE A 71 -1.12 -3.45 14.60
N PHE A 72 -0.06 -3.31 13.80
CA PHE A 72 0.16 -2.11 12.99
C PHE A 72 -0.94 -1.91 11.95
N VAL A 73 -1.31 -2.97 11.22
CA VAL A 73 -2.39 -2.93 10.22
C VAL A 73 -3.74 -2.62 10.88
N SER A 74 -4.04 -3.22 12.03
CA SER A 74 -5.28 -2.94 12.77
C SER A 74 -5.33 -1.50 13.25
N SER A 75 -4.24 -0.97 13.80
CA SER A 75 -4.14 0.42 14.22
C SER A 75 -4.33 1.39 13.05
N PHE A 76 -3.76 1.05 11.89
CA PHE A 76 -3.93 1.83 10.67
C PHE A 76 -5.41 1.90 10.23
N LEU A 77 -6.14 0.79 10.27
CA LEU A 77 -7.58 0.77 9.96
C LEU A 77 -8.40 1.67 10.89
N VAL A 78 -8.05 1.73 12.18
CA VAL A 78 -8.70 2.63 13.15
C VAL A 78 -8.38 4.09 12.84
N ILE A 79 -7.16 4.40 12.43
CA ILE A 79 -6.78 5.76 12.02
C ILE A 79 -7.55 6.18 10.77
N GLU A 80 -7.66 5.30 9.76
CA GLU A 80 -8.42 5.57 8.54
C GLU A 80 -9.88 5.91 8.85
N THR A 81 -10.53 5.17 9.76
CA THR A 81 -11.91 5.45 10.17
C THR A 81 -12.03 6.74 11.00
N LEU A 82 -11.06 7.05 11.85
CA LEU A 82 -11.03 8.33 12.56
C LEU A 82 -10.88 9.51 11.60
N ILE A 83 -10.01 9.41 10.60
CA ILE A 83 -9.83 10.46 9.59
C ILE A 83 -11.12 10.66 8.80
N ALA A 84 -11.80 9.56 8.45
CA ALA A 84 -13.08 9.58 7.76
C ALA A 84 -14.15 10.38 8.50
N PHE A 85 -14.44 9.97 9.74
CA PHE A 85 -15.62 10.42 10.46
C PHE A 85 -15.33 11.66 11.30
N HIS A 86 -14.11 11.78 11.86
CA HIS A 86 -13.78 12.84 12.80
C HIS A 86 -13.09 14.04 12.14
N ILE A 87 -12.22 13.81 11.15
CA ILE A 87 -11.50 14.90 10.46
C ILE A 87 -12.28 15.37 9.25
N CYS A 88 -12.55 14.47 8.31
CA CYS A 88 -13.22 14.80 7.07
C CYS A 88 -14.74 14.92 7.21
N LYS A 89 -15.31 14.54 8.37
CA LYS A 89 -16.74 14.65 8.70
C LYS A 89 -17.61 14.29 7.51
N ILE A 90 -17.42 13.07 6.99
CA ILE A 90 -18.15 12.61 5.81
C ILE A 90 -19.65 12.66 6.13
N ASP A 91 -20.35 13.60 5.50
CA ASP A 91 -21.80 13.67 5.54
C ASP A 91 -22.35 12.57 4.62
N LEU A 92 -23.12 11.64 5.19
CA LEU A 92 -23.78 10.59 4.42
C LEU A 92 -25.00 11.10 3.63
N ASN A 93 -25.29 12.39 3.67
CA ASN A 93 -26.45 13.03 3.07
C ASN A 93 -26.03 13.80 1.79
N ILE A 94 -25.53 13.06 0.81
CA ILE A 94 -25.02 13.60 -0.45
C ILE A 94 -26.15 13.62 -1.51
N PRO A 95 -26.36 14.70 -2.26
CA PRO A 95 -27.37 14.74 -3.33
C PRO A 95 -27.12 13.71 -4.42
N THR A 96 -28.21 13.16 -4.96
CA THR A 96 -28.28 12.00 -5.89
C THR A 96 -27.63 12.18 -7.26
N ASP A 97 -27.13 13.37 -7.59
CA ASP A 97 -26.61 13.70 -8.93
C ASP A 97 -25.09 13.51 -9.09
N CYS A 98 -24.42 12.84 -8.14
CA CYS A 98 -22.96 12.78 -8.12
C CYS A 98 -22.42 11.35 -8.20
N ILE A 99 -21.98 10.98 -9.41
CA ILE A 99 -21.53 9.64 -9.81
C ILE A 99 -20.05 9.38 -9.47
N GLU A 100 -19.32 10.41 -9.06
CA GLU A 100 -17.88 10.33 -8.90
C GLU A 100 -17.46 9.91 -7.47
N ALA A 101 -16.44 9.06 -7.35
CA ALA A 101 -15.92 8.53 -6.08
C ALA A 101 -15.52 9.62 -5.05
N GLN A 102 -15.26 10.84 -5.53
CA GLN A 102 -15.03 12.03 -4.72
C GLN A 102 -16.25 12.49 -3.92
N PHE A 103 -17.47 12.20 -4.38
CA PHE A 103 -18.70 12.55 -3.68
C PHE A 103 -19.09 11.50 -2.63
N ILE A 104 -18.85 10.22 -2.89
CA ILE A 104 -19.24 9.12 -1.99
C ILE A 104 -18.41 9.11 -0.70
N ASN A 105 -17.11 9.36 -0.78
CA ASN A 105 -16.22 9.40 0.40
C ASN A 105 -15.92 10.84 0.85
N GLY A 106 -16.45 11.86 0.17
CA GLY A 106 -16.10 13.26 0.36
C GLY A 106 -14.74 13.65 -0.24
N ALA A 107 -14.67 14.85 -0.81
CA ALA A 107 -13.46 15.37 -1.47
C ALA A 107 -12.25 15.45 -0.51
N CYS A 108 -12.50 15.67 0.78
CA CYS A 108 -11.47 15.68 1.83
C CYS A 108 -10.75 14.32 1.93
N TYR A 109 -11.51 13.24 2.10
CA TYR A 109 -10.93 11.91 2.25
C TYR A 109 -10.29 11.43 0.96
N HIS A 110 -10.89 11.76 -0.19
CA HIS A 110 -10.33 11.41 -1.48
C HIS A 110 -8.95 12.05 -1.72
N ASN A 111 -8.79 13.33 -1.38
CA ASN A 111 -7.50 14.02 -1.51
C ASN A 111 -6.45 13.50 -0.52
N TYR A 112 -6.86 13.23 0.72
CA TYR A 112 -6.01 12.55 1.70
C TYR A 112 -5.50 11.21 1.17
N TRP A 113 -6.43 10.38 0.69
CA TRP A 113 -6.15 9.07 0.14
C TRP A 113 -5.14 9.11 -1.01
N ILE A 114 -5.35 9.99 -1.99
CA ILE A 114 -4.46 10.13 -3.15
C ILE A 114 -3.07 10.57 -2.69
N THR A 115 -3.00 11.53 -1.78
CA THR A 115 -1.73 12.07 -1.29
C THR A 115 -0.95 11.01 -0.52
N PHE A 116 -1.62 10.29 0.38
CA PHE A 116 -1.05 9.19 1.14
C PHE A 116 -0.54 8.06 0.23
N SER A 117 -1.37 7.64 -0.73
CA SER A 117 -1.00 6.63 -1.72
C SER A 117 0.23 7.02 -2.53
N LYS A 118 0.29 8.27 -3.01
CA LYS A 118 1.45 8.80 -3.75
C LYS A 118 2.73 8.69 -2.93
N ILE A 119 2.72 9.17 -1.68
CA ILE A 119 3.89 9.14 -0.79
C ILE A 119 4.38 7.70 -0.59
N LEU A 120 3.47 6.77 -0.27
CA LEU A 120 3.82 5.36 -0.08
C LEU A 120 4.42 4.71 -1.33
N TYR A 121 3.79 4.89 -2.49
CA TYR A 121 4.29 4.29 -3.72
C TYR A 121 5.66 4.87 -4.13
N THR A 122 5.89 6.17 -3.91
CA THR A 122 7.21 6.77 -4.13
C THR A 122 8.27 6.14 -3.23
N LEU A 123 7.97 5.90 -1.96
CA LEU A 123 8.89 5.23 -1.04
C LEU A 123 9.15 3.77 -1.44
N ILE A 124 8.12 3.02 -1.86
CA ILE A 124 8.26 1.65 -2.36
C ILE A 124 9.20 1.60 -3.58
N ILE A 125 9.01 2.52 -4.53
CA ILE A 125 9.84 2.62 -5.73
C ILE A 125 11.29 2.93 -5.34
N ALA A 126 11.51 3.88 -4.43
CA ALA A 126 12.84 4.23 -3.96
C ALA A 126 13.57 3.04 -3.30
N LEU A 127 12.88 2.30 -2.41
CA LEU A 127 13.43 1.11 -1.76
C LEU A 127 13.76 0.01 -2.77
N THR A 128 12.86 -0.22 -3.74
CA THR A 128 13.06 -1.21 -4.80
C THR A 128 14.26 -0.85 -5.66
N PHE A 129 14.40 0.43 -6.01
CA PHE A 129 15.52 0.94 -6.79
C PHE A 129 16.85 0.75 -6.04
N MET A 130 16.91 1.06 -4.75
CA MET A 130 18.08 0.79 -3.92
C MET A 130 18.47 -0.70 -3.97
N LEU A 131 17.50 -1.59 -3.79
CA LEU A 131 17.74 -3.04 -3.84
C LEU A 131 18.28 -3.48 -5.21
N CYS A 132 17.73 -2.97 -6.30
CA CYS A 132 18.20 -3.25 -7.66
C CYS A 132 19.66 -2.78 -7.88
N LEU A 133 20.01 -1.58 -7.42
CA LEU A 133 21.38 -1.08 -7.49
C LEU A 133 22.34 -2.01 -6.75
N LYS A 134 22.00 -2.43 -5.53
CA LYS A 134 22.84 -3.35 -4.75
C LYS A 134 23.09 -4.66 -5.50
N ILE A 135 22.04 -5.26 -6.07
CA ILE A 135 22.15 -6.51 -6.83
C ILE A 135 23.02 -6.31 -8.08
N PHE A 136 22.85 -5.21 -8.79
CA PHE A 136 23.65 -4.88 -9.97
C PHE A 136 25.14 -4.75 -9.66
N PHE A 137 25.50 -3.99 -8.62
CA PHE A 137 26.90 -3.87 -8.20
C PHE A 137 27.48 -5.20 -7.73
N TRP A 138 26.71 -5.98 -6.98
CA TRP A 138 27.15 -7.29 -6.49
C TRP A 138 27.39 -8.28 -7.64
N ASP A 139 26.52 -8.32 -8.65
CA ASP A 139 26.68 -9.17 -9.84
C ASP A 139 27.94 -8.78 -10.64
N ARG A 140 28.17 -7.47 -10.83
CA ARG A 140 29.36 -6.96 -11.54
C ARG A 140 30.65 -7.31 -10.78
N TYR A 141 30.67 -7.13 -9.46
CA TYR A 141 31.82 -7.49 -8.63
C TYR A 141 32.10 -9.00 -8.66
N LYS A 142 31.05 -9.84 -8.56
CA LYS A 142 31.20 -11.30 -8.65
C LYS A 142 31.76 -11.74 -10.00
N LYS A 143 31.28 -11.16 -11.11
CA LYS A 143 31.78 -11.46 -12.46
C LYS A 143 33.25 -11.07 -12.63
N GLN A 144 33.68 -9.92 -12.10
CA GLN A 144 35.09 -9.53 -12.11
C GLN A 144 35.97 -10.51 -11.32
N HIS A 145 35.56 -10.88 -10.11
CA HIS A 145 36.32 -11.81 -9.28
C HIS A 145 36.41 -13.22 -9.90
N VAL A 146 35.34 -13.71 -10.53
CA VAL A 146 35.38 -15.01 -11.25
C VAL A 146 36.35 -14.96 -12.43
N ASN A 147 36.32 -13.90 -13.24
CA ASN A 147 37.21 -13.76 -14.39
C ASN A 147 38.68 -13.64 -13.97
N GLU A 148 38.96 -12.95 -12.86
CA GLU A 148 40.31 -12.83 -12.31
C GLU A 148 40.86 -14.18 -11.82
N ASN A 149 40.03 -15.01 -11.17
CA ASN A 149 40.45 -16.34 -10.72
C ASN A 149 40.71 -17.29 -11.88
N LEU A 150 39.89 -17.25 -12.95
CA LEU A 150 40.14 -18.04 -14.16
C LEU A 150 41.47 -17.65 -14.83
N ARG A 151 41.81 -16.35 -14.84
CA ARG A 151 43.08 -15.86 -15.40
C ARG A 151 44.31 -16.20 -14.55
N ARG A 152 44.15 -16.60 -13.29
CA ARG A 152 45.25 -17.07 -12.43
C ARG A 152 45.52 -18.57 -12.56
N MET A 153 44.60 -19.33 -13.18
CA MET A 153 44.67 -20.79 -13.29
C MET A 153 45.16 -21.30 -14.66
N GLY A 154 45.25 -20.43 -15.67
CA GLY A 154 45.82 -20.73 -17.00
C GLY A 154 47.10 -19.96 -17.22
#